data_AF-A0A3D1LNS0-F1
#
_entry.id   AF-A0A3D1LNS0-F1
#
_cell.length_a   1.000
_cell.length_b   1.000
_cell.length_c   1.000
_cell.angle_alpha   90.00
_cell.angle_beta   90.00
_cell.angle_gamma   90.00
#
_symmetry.space_group_name_H-M   'P 1'
#
loop_
_entity.id
_entity.type
_entity.pdbx_description
1 polymer ?
#
loop_
_entity_poly.entity_id
_entity_poly.type
_entity_poly.pdbx_seq_one_letter_code
_entity_poly.pdbx_strand_id
1 'polypeptide(L)'
;MKTQTILDQMILVVLNITLWQGRKALKISDLASNGIDVDRLPPGTLASLGSKRVISPEAVKIFMSLKRTAMKLCLKDGVRFGGDGYAVPREKVDVLNRELKRLKVEFETAKADFLSIYEEEIEKWIASNPPEWAPIIRAAVDSPHHIKKALSFSYAFLDVKVPTDMEENGLDEEVDSLYGQLCHEVRVVARQTYECSFVGKQEITHKTLRPIKAIREKLVGLLFLEPSIAETIQVIDDTLKKLPEKGPIKGTDLNMVAGLVGRQLANMGRAVSDDQESESDDEISDEALEVVPAEVVVIQNTGKVAPITWDF
;
A
#
# COMPACT_ATOMS: atom_id res chain seq x y z
N MET A 1 -32.56 6.43 -5.97
CA MET A 1 -32.22 6.57 -7.42
C MET A 1 -30.76 6.97 -7.65
N LYS A 2 -30.15 7.88 -6.84
CA LYS A 2 -28.72 8.25 -6.97
C LYS A 2 -27.78 7.04 -6.89
N THR A 3 -28.03 6.15 -5.93
CA THR A 3 -27.22 4.96 -5.63
C THR A 3 -27.07 4.02 -6.81
N GLN A 4 -28.18 3.61 -7.45
CA GLN A 4 -28.12 2.70 -8.60
C GLN A 4 -27.35 3.33 -9.76
N THR A 5 -27.53 4.62 -10.03
CA THR A 5 -26.77 5.33 -11.08
C THR A 5 -25.26 5.32 -10.82
N ILE A 6 -24.83 5.44 -9.56
CA ILE A 6 -23.42 5.35 -9.18
C ILE A 6 -22.91 3.92 -9.36
N LEU A 7 -23.65 2.93 -8.85
CA LEU A 7 -23.31 1.51 -8.97
C LEU A 7 -23.19 1.08 -10.45
N ASP A 8 -24.04 1.59 -11.32
CA ASP A 8 -24.01 1.31 -12.76
C ASP A 8 -22.76 1.87 -13.46
N GLN A 9 -22.01 2.79 -12.85
CA GLN A 9 -20.78 3.35 -13.42
C GLN A 9 -19.51 2.70 -12.89
N MET A 10 -19.63 1.78 -11.93
CA MET A 10 -18.50 1.09 -11.33
C MET A 10 -18.66 -0.43 -11.36
N ILE A 11 -17.56 -1.12 -11.08
CA ILE A 11 -17.51 -2.55 -10.81
C ILE A 11 -16.83 -2.75 -9.46
N LEU A 12 -17.41 -3.65 -8.66
CA LEU A 12 -16.77 -4.11 -7.45
C LEU A 12 -15.70 -5.15 -7.80
N VAL A 13 -14.46 -4.85 -7.44
CA VAL A 13 -13.33 -5.76 -7.56
C VAL A 13 -13.01 -6.32 -6.19
N VAL A 14 -13.07 -7.64 -6.04
CA VAL A 14 -12.70 -8.33 -4.81
C VAL A 14 -11.40 -9.07 -5.04
N LEU A 15 -10.37 -8.76 -4.24
CA LEU A 15 -9.10 -9.48 -4.25
C LEU A 15 -9.10 -10.53 -3.13
N ASN A 16 -8.93 -11.81 -3.49
CA ASN A 16 -8.76 -12.89 -2.52
C ASN A 16 -7.38 -13.50 -2.72
N ILE A 17 -6.41 -12.95 -1.97
CA ILE A 17 -4.99 -13.32 -2.02
C ILE A 17 -4.56 -13.77 -0.63
N THR A 18 -4.33 -15.07 -0.48
CA THR A 18 -3.87 -15.70 0.76
C THR A 18 -2.38 -16.00 0.67
N LEU A 19 -1.66 -15.66 1.75
CA LEU A 19 -0.21 -15.81 1.83
C LEU A 19 0.16 -16.79 2.94
N TRP A 20 1.12 -17.67 2.68
CA TRP A 20 1.81 -18.42 3.71
C TRP A 20 3.05 -17.65 4.15
N GLN A 21 3.19 -17.38 5.45
CA GLN A 21 4.25 -16.52 5.99
C GLN A 21 5.38 -17.30 6.70
N GLY A 22 5.29 -18.64 6.76
CA GLY A 22 6.29 -19.47 7.43
C GLY A 22 6.50 -19.13 8.91
N ARG A 23 5.42 -18.78 9.62
CA ARG A 23 5.44 -18.55 11.07
C ARG A 23 4.62 -19.61 11.80
N LYS A 24 5.14 -20.05 12.95
CA LYS A 24 4.45 -20.96 13.88
C LYS A 24 4.53 -20.41 15.29
N ALA A 25 3.53 -20.72 16.12
CA ALA A 25 3.59 -20.41 17.54
C ALA A 25 4.82 -21.09 18.17
N LEU A 26 5.54 -20.35 18.99
CA LEU A 26 6.65 -20.86 19.76
C LEU A 26 6.12 -21.35 21.12
N LYS A 27 6.25 -22.65 21.39
CA LYS A 27 5.86 -23.24 22.68
C LYS A 27 7.05 -23.26 23.62
N ILE A 28 6.82 -22.89 24.88
CA ILE A 28 7.85 -22.90 25.94
C ILE A 28 8.42 -24.32 26.15
N SER A 29 7.58 -25.35 25.97
CA SER A 29 8.01 -26.77 26.01
C SER A 29 9.05 -27.13 24.94
N ASP A 30 8.98 -26.50 23.76
CA ASP A 30 9.90 -26.76 22.66
C ASP A 30 11.30 -26.20 22.98
N LEU A 31 11.37 -25.11 23.74
CA LEU A 31 12.63 -24.49 24.19
C LEU A 31 13.30 -25.32 25.29
N ALA A 32 12.54 -25.66 26.33
CA ALA A 32 13.02 -26.42 27.48
C ALA A 32 13.56 -27.81 27.09
N SER A 33 12.90 -28.47 26.12
CA SER A 33 13.28 -29.82 25.67
C SER A 33 14.57 -29.86 24.84
N ASN A 34 14.99 -28.72 24.28
CA ASN A 34 16.21 -28.60 23.47
C ASN A 34 17.32 -27.81 24.18
N GLY A 35 17.19 -27.58 25.49
CA GLY A 35 18.21 -26.92 26.31
C GLY A 35 18.37 -25.42 26.04
N ILE A 36 17.37 -24.77 25.44
CA ILE A 36 17.40 -23.33 25.15
C ILE A 36 16.87 -22.57 26.36
N ASP A 37 17.72 -21.71 26.91
CA ASP A 37 17.36 -20.85 28.04
C ASP A 37 16.36 -19.77 27.60
N VAL A 38 15.26 -19.62 28.33
CA VAL A 38 14.16 -18.69 28.01
C VAL A 38 14.61 -17.23 28.12
N ASP A 39 15.64 -16.97 28.94
CA ASP A 39 16.25 -15.64 29.10
C ASP A 39 17.29 -15.32 27.99
N ARG A 40 17.60 -16.29 27.12
CA ARG A 40 18.46 -16.13 25.94
C ARG A 40 17.70 -16.41 24.65
N LEU A 41 16.64 -15.64 24.43
CA LEU A 41 15.94 -15.67 23.14
C LEU A 41 16.91 -15.23 22.01
N PRO A 42 16.93 -15.95 20.87
CA PRO A 42 17.77 -15.61 19.73
C PRO A 42 17.36 -14.26 19.12
N PRO A 43 18.14 -13.72 18.17
CA PRO A 43 17.84 -12.44 17.53
C PRO A 43 16.38 -12.38 17.01
N GLY A 44 15.78 -11.19 17.04
CA GLY A 44 14.38 -10.96 16.63
C GLY A 44 14.02 -11.42 15.20
N THR A 45 15.02 -11.79 14.40
CA THR A 45 14.87 -12.39 13.07
C THR A 45 14.36 -13.84 13.09
N LEU A 46 14.63 -14.61 14.16
CA LEU A 46 14.25 -16.02 14.29
C LEU A 46 13.02 -16.24 15.20
N ALA A 47 12.97 -15.50 16.31
CA ALA A 47 11.88 -15.57 17.28
C ALA A 47 11.48 -14.17 17.76
N SER A 48 10.17 -13.93 17.87
CA SER A 48 9.60 -12.73 18.49
C SER A 48 8.41 -13.15 19.34
N LEU A 49 8.40 -12.74 20.62
CA LEU A 49 7.35 -12.89 21.64
C LEU A 49 6.22 -13.87 21.26
N GLY A 50 6.50 -15.18 21.25
CA GLY A 50 5.51 -16.24 21.01
C GLY A 50 5.41 -16.80 19.60
N SER A 51 6.26 -16.39 18.64
CA SER A 51 6.32 -16.96 17.29
C SER A 51 7.75 -17.27 16.83
N LYS A 52 7.90 -18.33 16.03
CA LYS A 52 9.14 -18.76 15.37
C LYS A 52 8.97 -18.79 13.85
N ARG A 53 10.06 -18.49 13.13
CA ARG A 53 10.10 -18.58 11.67
C ARG A 53 10.66 -19.94 11.23
N VAL A 54 9.96 -20.58 10.30
CA VAL A 54 10.40 -21.86 9.72
C VAL A 54 11.21 -21.67 8.44
N ILE A 55 11.16 -20.49 7.83
CA ILE A 55 11.89 -20.13 6.62
C ILE A 55 12.34 -18.67 6.67
N SER A 56 13.31 -18.33 5.82
CA SER A 56 13.74 -16.94 5.62
C SER A 56 12.59 -16.03 5.16
N PRO A 57 12.43 -14.82 5.73
CA PRO A 57 11.45 -13.83 5.27
C PRO A 57 11.64 -13.45 3.80
N GLU A 58 12.87 -13.42 3.32
CA GLU A 58 13.18 -13.05 1.93
C GLU A 58 12.64 -14.08 0.93
N ALA A 59 12.57 -15.37 1.32
CA ALA A 59 12.04 -16.44 0.47
C ALA A 59 10.54 -16.27 0.15
N VAL A 60 9.77 -15.61 1.03
CA VAL A 60 8.32 -15.41 0.86
C VAL A 60 7.93 -13.97 0.47
N LYS A 61 8.91 -13.06 0.44
CA LYS A 61 8.71 -11.62 0.20
C LYS A 61 8.05 -11.31 -1.14
N ILE A 62 8.36 -12.11 -2.18
CA ILE A 62 7.80 -11.96 -3.52
C ILE A 62 6.25 -11.97 -3.50
N PHE A 63 5.64 -12.86 -2.71
CA PHE A 63 4.18 -12.98 -2.64
C PHE A 63 3.54 -11.76 -1.97
N MET A 64 4.18 -11.21 -0.93
CA MET A 64 3.74 -9.98 -0.28
C MET A 64 3.85 -8.79 -1.23
N SER A 65 4.94 -8.70 -1.99
CA SER A 65 5.12 -7.68 -3.03
C SER A 65 4.05 -7.75 -4.12
N LEU A 66 3.74 -8.95 -4.63
CA LEU A 66 2.70 -9.18 -5.62
C LEU A 66 1.31 -8.80 -5.08
N LYS A 67 0.99 -9.18 -3.84
CA LYS A 67 -0.27 -8.78 -3.16
C LYS A 67 -0.38 -7.26 -3.06
N ARG A 68 0.66 -6.58 -2.57
CA ARG A 68 0.71 -5.10 -2.48
C ARG A 68 0.53 -4.45 -3.85
N THR A 69 1.18 -5.00 -4.87
CA THR A 69 1.08 -4.48 -6.24
C THR A 69 -0.35 -4.60 -6.77
N ALA A 70 -1.01 -5.75 -6.55
CA ALA A 70 -2.40 -5.94 -6.94
C ALA A 70 -3.35 -4.94 -6.24
N MET A 71 -3.20 -4.76 -4.92
CA MET A 71 -3.98 -3.78 -4.14
C MET A 71 -3.76 -2.35 -4.66
N LYS A 72 -2.49 -2.00 -4.95
CA LYS A 72 -2.13 -0.68 -5.49
C LYS A 72 -2.73 -0.44 -6.87
N LEU A 73 -2.81 -1.46 -7.72
CA LEU A 73 -3.46 -1.35 -9.03
C LEU A 73 -4.95 -1.04 -8.89
N CYS A 74 -5.66 -1.69 -7.97
CA CYS A 74 -7.06 -1.37 -7.71
C CYS A 74 -7.25 0.06 -7.21
N LEU A 75 -6.42 0.50 -6.25
CA LEU A 75 -6.49 1.86 -5.67
C LEU A 75 -6.00 2.97 -6.60
N LYS A 76 -5.25 2.63 -7.66
CA LYS A 76 -4.76 3.61 -8.63
C LYS A 76 -5.93 4.32 -9.32
N ASP A 77 -6.91 3.56 -9.77
CA ASP A 77 -8.04 4.04 -10.56
C ASP A 77 -9.39 3.92 -9.81
N GLY A 78 -9.43 3.21 -8.68
CA GLY A 78 -10.64 3.03 -7.85
C GLY A 78 -10.43 3.43 -6.38
N VAL A 79 -11.44 3.15 -5.55
CA VAL A 79 -11.45 3.42 -4.09
C VAL A 79 -11.94 2.21 -3.33
N ARG A 80 -11.68 2.13 -2.02
CA ARG A 80 -12.22 1.06 -1.17
C ARG A 80 -13.75 1.08 -1.14
N PHE A 81 -14.36 -0.11 -1.12
CA PHE A 81 -15.81 -0.31 -1.08
C PHE A 81 -16.17 -1.71 -0.55
N GLY A 82 -17.10 -1.79 0.42
CA GLY A 82 -17.63 -3.04 0.94
C GLY A 82 -16.61 -3.86 1.73
N GLY A 83 -15.88 -3.22 2.65
CA GLY A 83 -14.80 -3.84 3.42
C GLY A 83 -13.55 -4.12 2.57
N ASP A 84 -13.43 -5.36 2.07
CA ASP A 84 -12.23 -5.83 1.35
C ASP A 84 -12.24 -5.53 -0.16
N GLY A 85 -13.31 -4.93 -0.67
CA GLY A 85 -13.49 -4.64 -2.08
C GLY A 85 -12.94 -3.29 -2.54
N TYR A 86 -13.00 -3.09 -3.85
CA TYR A 86 -12.66 -1.85 -4.53
C TYR A 86 -13.74 -1.47 -5.54
N ALA A 87 -14.26 -0.26 -5.44
CA ALA A 87 -15.09 0.35 -6.48
C ALA A 87 -14.17 0.92 -7.57
N VAL A 88 -14.23 0.34 -8.77
CA VAL A 88 -13.42 0.76 -9.92
C VAL A 88 -14.32 1.24 -11.06
N PRO A 89 -14.04 2.40 -11.69
CA PRO A 89 -14.80 2.88 -12.84
C PRO A 89 -14.81 1.86 -13.98
N ARG A 90 -15.98 1.64 -14.60
CA ARG A 90 -16.14 0.62 -15.66
C ARG A 90 -15.13 0.75 -16.79
N GLU A 91 -14.82 1.98 -17.20
CA GLU A 91 -13.87 2.27 -18.28
C GLU A 91 -12.43 1.78 -18.00
N LYS A 92 -12.09 1.59 -16.72
CA LYS A 92 -10.74 1.16 -16.28
C LYS A 92 -10.65 -0.34 -16.05
N VAL A 93 -11.78 -1.06 -16.01
CA VAL A 93 -11.86 -2.49 -15.67
C VAL A 93 -11.04 -3.36 -16.62
N ASP A 94 -11.09 -3.10 -17.93
CA ASP A 94 -10.35 -3.91 -18.91
C ASP A 94 -8.83 -3.81 -18.73
N VAL A 95 -8.34 -2.61 -18.41
CA VAL A 95 -6.93 -2.37 -18.12
C VAL A 95 -6.54 -3.08 -16.84
N LEU A 96 -7.34 -2.93 -15.78
CA LEU A 96 -7.09 -3.56 -14.49
C LEU A 96 -7.09 -5.09 -14.58
N ASN A 97 -8.06 -5.68 -15.30
CA ASN A 97 -8.16 -7.12 -15.48
C ASN A 97 -6.91 -7.71 -16.17
N ARG A 98 -6.37 -7.02 -17.19
CA ARG A 98 -5.12 -7.45 -17.84
C ARG A 98 -3.93 -7.46 -16.87
N GLU A 99 -3.78 -6.42 -16.07
CA GLU A 99 -2.70 -6.34 -15.07
C GLU A 99 -2.88 -7.37 -13.94
N LEU A 100 -4.09 -7.55 -13.41
CA LEU A 100 -4.35 -8.57 -12.39
C LEU A 100 -4.13 -9.99 -12.94
N LYS A 101 -4.46 -10.23 -14.21
CA LYS A 101 -4.17 -11.52 -14.87
C LYS A 101 -2.66 -11.75 -14.98
N ARG A 102 -1.89 -10.73 -15.35
CA ARG A 102 -0.42 -10.80 -15.39
C ARG A 102 0.14 -11.13 -14.00
N LEU A 103 -0.27 -10.40 -12.97
CA LEU A 103 0.17 -10.64 -11.58
C LEU A 103 -0.22 -12.04 -11.09
N LYS A 104 -1.40 -12.54 -11.45
CA LYS A 104 -1.80 -13.91 -11.12
C LYS A 104 -0.89 -14.95 -11.75
N VAL A 105 -0.49 -14.77 -13.02
CA VAL A 105 0.49 -15.66 -13.68
C VAL A 105 1.83 -15.59 -12.97
N GLU A 106 2.33 -14.39 -12.68
CA GLU A 106 3.59 -14.20 -11.94
C GLU A 106 3.55 -14.86 -10.55
N PHE A 107 2.42 -14.76 -9.85
CA PHE A 107 2.22 -15.41 -8.56
C PHE A 107 2.26 -16.94 -8.65
N GLU A 108 1.57 -17.53 -9.63
CA GLU A 108 1.57 -18.99 -9.80
C GLU A 108 2.95 -19.51 -10.25
N THR A 109 3.68 -18.76 -11.08
CA THR A 109 5.08 -19.09 -11.42
C THR A 109 5.98 -19.03 -10.18
N ALA A 110 5.97 -17.92 -9.44
CA ALA A 110 6.76 -17.78 -8.22
C ALA A 110 6.43 -18.86 -7.18
N LYS A 111 5.16 -19.28 -7.11
CA LYS A 111 4.70 -20.38 -6.26
C LYS A 111 5.26 -21.73 -6.71
N ALA A 112 5.28 -22.02 -8.01
CA ALA A 112 5.87 -23.24 -8.54
C ALA A 112 7.37 -23.29 -8.27
N ASP A 113 8.07 -22.18 -8.54
CA ASP A 113 9.51 -22.05 -8.31
C ASP A 113 9.84 -22.23 -6.82
N PHE A 114 9.12 -21.52 -5.94
CA PHE A 114 9.29 -21.63 -4.49
C PHE A 114 9.08 -23.07 -3.98
N LEU A 115 8.04 -23.76 -4.43
CA LEU A 115 7.77 -25.14 -4.03
C LEU A 115 8.86 -26.11 -4.52
N SER A 116 9.52 -25.83 -5.64
CA SER A 116 10.59 -26.69 -6.17
C SER A 116 11.89 -26.60 -5.35
N ILE A 117 12.14 -25.45 -4.72
CA ILE A 117 13.34 -25.20 -3.89
C ILE A 117 13.03 -25.18 -2.39
N TYR A 118 11.79 -25.52 -1.98
CA TYR A 118 11.32 -25.31 -0.62
C TYR A 118 12.18 -26.03 0.42
N GLU A 119 12.48 -27.31 0.20
CA GLU A 119 13.29 -28.12 1.11
C GLU A 119 14.72 -27.56 1.25
N GLU A 120 15.32 -27.11 0.15
CA GLU A 120 16.64 -26.48 0.15
C GLU A 120 16.65 -25.16 0.93
N GLU A 121 15.62 -24.32 0.77
CA GLU A 121 15.49 -23.07 1.52
C GLU A 121 15.25 -23.29 3.02
N ILE A 122 14.58 -24.39 3.42
CA ILE A 122 14.46 -24.78 4.82
C ILE A 122 15.82 -25.19 5.40
N GLU A 123 16.58 -26.05 4.72
CA GLU A 123 17.90 -26.47 5.21
C GLU A 123 18.90 -25.32 5.25
N LYS A 124 18.85 -24.41 4.27
CA LYS A 124 19.60 -23.15 4.29
C LYS A 124 19.21 -22.25 5.46
N TRP A 125 17.91 -22.14 5.76
CA TRP A 125 17.43 -21.39 6.92
C TRP A 125 17.94 -22.02 8.23
N ILE A 126 17.86 -23.34 8.37
CA ILE A 126 18.40 -24.06 9.54
C ILE A 126 19.90 -23.81 9.70
N ALA A 127 20.68 -23.93 8.63
CA ALA A 127 22.13 -23.71 8.65
C ALA A 127 22.52 -22.26 9.00
N SER A 128 21.65 -21.29 8.70
CA SER A 128 21.86 -19.88 9.05
C SER A 128 21.54 -19.53 10.51
N ASN A 129 21.00 -20.48 11.29
CA ASN A 129 20.59 -20.29 12.68
C ASN A 129 21.37 -21.21 13.64
N PRO A 130 21.38 -20.93 14.95
CA PRO A 130 22.08 -21.77 15.93
C PRO A 130 21.62 -23.24 15.89
N PRO A 131 22.53 -24.23 16.01
CA PRO A 131 22.21 -25.66 15.81
C PRO A 131 21.08 -26.22 16.69
N GLU A 132 20.94 -25.70 17.91
CA GLU A 132 19.87 -26.05 18.87
C GLU A 132 18.45 -25.77 18.35
N TRP A 133 18.29 -24.88 17.36
CA TRP A 133 17.00 -24.57 16.73
C TRP A 133 16.63 -25.49 15.58
N ALA A 134 17.59 -26.24 15.03
CA ALA A 134 17.34 -27.18 13.94
C ALA A 134 16.18 -28.15 14.23
N PRO A 135 16.11 -28.87 15.37
CA PRO A 135 14.98 -29.76 15.67
C PRO A 135 13.66 -29.00 15.82
N ILE A 136 13.68 -27.79 16.40
CA ILE A 136 12.49 -26.95 16.63
C ILE A 136 11.89 -26.44 15.32
N ILE A 137 12.75 -26.07 14.36
CA ILE A 137 12.37 -25.63 13.02
C ILE A 137 11.83 -26.82 12.22
N ARG A 138 12.56 -27.94 12.15
CA ARG A 138 12.13 -29.13 11.39
C ARG A 138 10.79 -29.68 11.85
N ALA A 139 10.53 -29.69 13.16
CA ALA A 139 9.23 -30.11 13.72
C ALA A 139 8.07 -29.17 13.36
N ALA A 140 8.37 -27.94 12.91
CA ALA A 140 7.39 -26.90 12.62
C ALA A 140 7.18 -26.67 11.10
N VAL A 141 7.97 -27.34 10.25
CA VAL A 141 7.88 -27.27 8.79
C VAL A 141 6.50 -27.71 8.31
N ASP A 142 5.91 -26.92 7.41
CA ASP A 142 4.64 -27.25 6.78
C ASP A 142 4.86 -28.15 5.56
N SER A 143 3.93 -29.07 5.30
CA SER A 143 4.01 -29.89 4.08
C SER A 143 3.91 -29.02 2.82
N PRO A 144 4.61 -29.36 1.72
CA PRO A 144 4.47 -28.65 0.44
C PRO A 144 3.02 -28.57 -0.06
N HIS A 145 2.21 -29.62 0.20
CA HIS A 145 0.79 -29.64 -0.13
C HIS A 145 0.00 -28.57 0.64
N HIS A 146 0.27 -28.39 1.93
CA HIS A 146 -0.35 -27.33 2.73
C HIS A 146 0.00 -25.95 2.18
N ILE A 147 1.28 -25.70 1.91
CA ILE A 147 1.78 -24.43 1.39
C ILE A 147 1.15 -24.11 0.03
N LYS A 148 1.06 -25.11 -0.86
CA LYS A 148 0.41 -24.97 -2.16
C LYS A 148 -1.05 -24.52 -2.04
N LYS A 149 -1.77 -24.94 -1.00
CA LYS A 149 -3.15 -24.49 -0.74
C LYS A 149 -3.19 -23.12 -0.07
N ALA A 150 -2.26 -22.84 0.83
CA ALA A 150 -2.21 -21.58 1.58
C ALA A 150 -1.78 -20.37 0.74
N LEU A 151 -0.94 -20.58 -0.29
CA LEU A 151 -0.59 -19.57 -1.28
C LEU A 151 -1.64 -19.58 -2.40
N SER A 152 -2.50 -18.57 -2.44
CA SER A 152 -3.51 -18.44 -3.50
C SER A 152 -3.67 -17.00 -3.96
N PHE A 153 -3.92 -16.83 -5.26
CA PHE A 153 -4.22 -15.54 -5.87
C PHE A 153 -5.47 -15.66 -6.73
N SER A 154 -6.55 -15.02 -6.29
CA SER A 154 -7.81 -14.97 -7.03
C SER A 154 -8.43 -13.58 -6.93
N TYR A 155 -9.26 -13.25 -7.91
CA TYR A 155 -9.98 -11.99 -7.95
C TYR A 155 -11.31 -12.19 -8.68
N ALA A 156 -12.28 -11.35 -8.35
CA ALA A 156 -13.59 -11.34 -8.99
C ALA A 156 -13.98 -9.90 -9.34
N PHE A 157 -14.68 -9.75 -10.47
CA PHE A 157 -15.35 -8.53 -10.90
C PHE A 157 -16.84 -8.77 -10.77
N LEU A 158 -17.52 -7.94 -9.98
CA LEU A 158 -18.92 -8.13 -9.62
C LEU A 158 -19.71 -6.86 -9.94
N ASP A 159 -20.83 -7.03 -10.63
CA ASP A 159 -21.86 -5.99 -10.69
C ASP A 159 -22.56 -5.92 -9.33
N VAL A 160 -22.72 -4.71 -8.79
CA VAL A 160 -23.47 -4.47 -7.56
C VAL A 160 -24.79 -3.82 -7.93
N LYS A 161 -25.89 -4.31 -7.36
CA LYS A 161 -27.23 -3.80 -7.60
C LYS A 161 -27.94 -3.61 -6.27
N VAL A 162 -28.78 -2.59 -6.20
CA VAL A 162 -29.65 -2.39 -5.04
C VAL A 162 -30.62 -3.57 -4.94
N PRO A 163 -30.67 -4.29 -3.80
CA PRO A 163 -31.63 -5.36 -3.60
C PRO A 163 -33.07 -4.83 -3.70
N THR A 164 -33.95 -5.55 -4.43
CA THR A 164 -35.32 -5.09 -4.68
C THR A 164 -36.28 -5.40 -3.51
N ASP A 165 -35.99 -6.44 -2.74
CA ASP A 165 -36.89 -6.96 -1.69
C ASP A 165 -36.40 -6.64 -0.26
N MET A 166 -35.52 -5.64 -0.12
CA MET A 166 -34.96 -5.24 1.18
C MET A 166 -35.08 -3.72 1.36
N GLU A 167 -35.91 -3.30 2.32
CA GLU A 167 -36.12 -1.89 2.68
C GLU A 167 -34.86 -1.25 3.28
N GLU A 168 -34.14 -1.98 4.14
CA GLU A 168 -32.87 -1.56 4.73
C GLU A 168 -31.77 -2.50 4.26
N ASN A 169 -30.87 -1.99 3.42
CA ASN A 169 -29.80 -2.78 2.78
C ASN A 169 -28.40 -2.18 2.96
N GLY A 170 -28.28 -1.03 3.66
CA GLY A 170 -27.01 -0.36 3.97
C GLY A 170 -26.21 0.16 2.76
N LEU A 171 -26.70 -0.07 1.53
CA LEU A 171 -25.94 0.22 0.31
C LEU A 171 -25.91 1.71 0.00
N ASP A 172 -26.96 2.45 0.38
CA ASP A 172 -27.00 3.91 0.26
C ASP A 172 -25.90 4.54 1.12
N GLU A 173 -25.74 4.10 2.38
CA GLU A 173 -24.68 4.60 3.28
C GLU A 173 -23.28 4.26 2.76
N GLU A 174 -23.08 3.03 2.28
CA GLU A 174 -21.79 2.61 1.72
C GLU A 174 -21.45 3.42 0.45
N VAL A 175 -22.42 3.67 -0.42
CA VAL A 175 -22.22 4.49 -1.63
C VAL A 175 -21.98 5.95 -1.28
N ASP A 176 -22.68 6.51 -0.30
CA ASP A 176 -22.45 7.88 0.16
C ASP A 176 -21.06 8.03 0.80
N SER A 177 -20.50 6.96 1.38
CA SER A 177 -19.15 6.95 1.95
C SER A 177 -18.03 6.99 0.90
N LEU A 178 -18.29 6.56 -0.35
CA LEU A 178 -17.29 6.47 -1.43
C LEU A 178 -16.58 7.80 -1.69
N TYR A 179 -17.35 8.90 -1.69
CA TYR A 179 -16.78 10.23 -1.90
C TYR A 179 -15.86 10.64 -0.74
N GLY A 180 -16.26 10.34 0.50
CA GLY A 180 -15.43 10.56 1.69
C GLY A 180 -14.13 9.76 1.64
N GLN A 181 -14.20 8.50 1.22
CA GLN A 181 -13.04 7.63 1.02
C GLN A 181 -12.10 8.17 -0.06
N LEU A 182 -12.63 8.59 -1.22
CA LEU A 182 -11.85 9.25 -2.27
C LEU A 182 -11.12 10.49 -1.73
N CYS A 183 -11.83 11.35 -1.00
CA CYS A 183 -11.24 12.55 -0.40
C CYS A 183 -10.13 12.19 0.58
N HIS A 184 -10.35 11.21 1.47
CA HIS A 184 -9.33 10.75 2.42
C HIS A 184 -8.06 10.27 1.69
N GLU A 185 -8.19 9.42 0.67
CA GLU A 185 -7.05 8.91 -0.09
C GLU A 185 -6.28 10.04 -0.82
N VAL A 186 -7.00 11.00 -1.40
CA VAL A 186 -6.39 12.19 -2.02
C VAL A 186 -5.62 13.01 -0.98
N ARG A 187 -6.19 13.23 0.20
CA ARG A 187 -5.53 13.96 1.29
C ARG A 187 -4.24 13.28 1.73
N VAL A 188 -4.25 11.96 1.94
CA VAL A 188 -3.07 11.19 2.34
C VAL A 188 -1.95 11.36 1.31
N VAL A 189 -2.24 11.15 0.02
CA VAL A 189 -1.24 11.30 -1.05
C VAL A 189 -0.74 12.74 -1.15
N ALA A 190 -1.62 13.73 -1.00
CA ALA A 190 -1.26 15.14 -1.05
C ALA A 190 -0.37 15.55 0.12
N ARG A 191 -0.71 15.18 1.37
CA ARG A 191 0.11 15.45 2.57
C ARG A 191 1.50 14.84 2.43
N GLN A 192 1.58 13.56 2.09
CA GLN A 192 2.86 12.88 1.88
C GLN A 192 3.69 13.54 0.77
N THR A 193 3.04 13.92 -0.34
CA THR A 193 3.71 14.62 -1.45
C THR A 193 4.24 15.98 -1.00
N TYR A 194 3.45 16.74 -0.24
CA TYR A 194 3.83 18.05 0.30
C TYR A 194 5.05 17.93 1.23
N GLU A 195 4.98 17.04 2.23
CA GLU A 195 6.03 16.82 3.21
C GLU A 195 7.34 16.39 2.55
N CYS A 196 7.29 15.40 1.65
CA CYS A 196 8.50 14.84 1.04
C CYS A 196 9.11 15.77 -0.03
N SER A 197 8.31 16.60 -0.70
CA SER A 197 8.76 17.28 -1.92
C SER A 197 8.70 18.81 -1.89
N PHE A 198 8.01 19.43 -0.92
CA PHE A 198 7.84 20.88 -0.87
C PHE A 198 8.43 21.51 0.40
N VAL A 199 8.38 20.81 1.53
CA VAL A 199 8.90 21.35 2.81
C VAL A 199 10.41 21.65 2.69
N GLY A 200 10.77 22.90 2.97
CA GLY A 200 12.15 23.39 2.96
C GLY A 200 12.81 23.47 1.58
N LYS A 201 12.06 23.31 0.48
CA LYS A 201 12.60 23.35 -0.88
C LYS A 201 12.45 24.74 -1.51
N GLN A 202 13.49 25.18 -2.22
CA GLN A 202 13.48 26.42 -3.02
C GLN A 202 13.20 26.16 -4.50
N GLU A 203 13.31 24.89 -4.92
CA GLU A 203 13.03 24.43 -6.26
C GLU A 203 12.55 22.97 -6.24
N ILE A 204 11.72 22.60 -7.20
CA ILE A 204 11.31 21.20 -7.42
C ILE A 204 11.49 20.83 -8.89
N THR A 205 11.54 19.53 -9.15
CA THR A 205 11.59 18.99 -10.52
C THR A 205 10.18 18.66 -11.01
N HIS A 206 10.00 18.57 -12.33
CA HIS A 206 8.74 18.10 -12.91
C HIS A 206 8.32 16.68 -12.47
N LYS A 207 9.25 15.86 -11.95
CA LYS A 207 8.91 14.55 -11.39
C LYS A 207 8.01 14.67 -10.16
N THR A 208 8.12 15.76 -9.40
CA THR A 208 7.28 16.06 -8.24
C THR A 208 5.80 16.27 -8.62
N LEU A 209 5.50 16.54 -9.90
CA LEU A 209 4.12 16.68 -10.38
C LEU A 209 3.42 15.34 -10.63
N ARG A 210 4.15 14.21 -10.62
CA ARG A 210 3.57 12.88 -10.92
C ARG A 210 2.44 12.49 -9.96
N PRO A 211 2.56 12.65 -8.63
CA PRO A 211 1.46 12.37 -7.71
C PRO A 211 0.24 13.25 -7.95
N ILE A 212 0.44 14.53 -8.29
CA ILE A 212 -0.64 15.49 -8.60
C ILE A 212 -1.40 15.05 -9.86
N LYS A 213 -0.67 14.65 -10.91
CA LYS A 213 -1.28 14.11 -12.14
C LYS A 213 -2.02 12.80 -11.87
N ALA A 214 -1.49 11.93 -11.00
CA ALA A 214 -2.17 10.70 -10.62
C ALA A 214 -3.47 10.97 -9.85
N ILE A 215 -3.48 11.91 -8.91
CA ILE A 215 -4.69 12.39 -8.23
C ILE A 215 -5.70 12.88 -9.27
N ARG A 216 -5.29 13.75 -10.20
CA ARG A 216 -6.16 14.29 -11.24
C ARG A 216 -6.79 13.20 -12.11
N GLU A 217 -6.01 12.22 -12.59
CA GLU A 217 -6.55 11.10 -13.37
C GLU A 217 -7.54 10.24 -12.57
N LYS A 218 -7.26 10.01 -11.28
CA LYS A 218 -8.18 9.30 -10.38
C LYS A 218 -9.50 10.07 -10.19
N LEU A 219 -9.42 11.38 -9.96
CA LEU A 219 -10.59 12.24 -9.82
C LEU A 219 -11.45 12.25 -11.09
N VAL A 220 -10.82 12.31 -12.27
CA VAL A 220 -11.54 12.21 -13.56
C VAL A 220 -12.30 10.89 -13.66
N GLY A 221 -11.66 9.76 -13.33
CA GLY A 221 -12.29 8.45 -13.39
C GLY A 221 -13.45 8.27 -12.42
N LEU A 222 -13.46 9.01 -11.30
CA LEU A 222 -14.45 8.91 -10.23
C LEU A 222 -15.37 10.14 -10.13
N LEU A 223 -15.42 10.96 -11.19
CA LEU A 223 -16.25 12.18 -11.25
C LEU A 223 -17.74 11.90 -11.02
N PHE A 224 -18.21 10.70 -11.37
CA PHE A 224 -19.60 10.29 -11.19
C PHE A 224 -20.03 10.13 -9.73
N LEU A 225 -19.08 10.06 -8.78
CA LEU A 225 -19.39 9.98 -7.36
C LEU A 225 -19.99 11.30 -6.85
N GLU A 226 -19.40 12.43 -7.25
CA GLU A 226 -19.80 13.75 -6.74
C GLU A 226 -19.45 14.88 -7.72
N PRO A 227 -20.41 15.73 -8.13
CA PRO A 227 -20.17 16.80 -9.11
C PRO A 227 -19.10 17.82 -8.73
N SER A 228 -18.94 18.10 -7.43
CA SER A 228 -17.94 19.07 -6.93
C SER A 228 -16.48 18.69 -7.25
N ILE A 229 -16.23 17.42 -7.58
CA ILE A 229 -14.92 16.94 -8.04
C ILE A 229 -14.46 17.71 -9.31
N ALA A 230 -15.40 18.12 -10.17
CA ALA A 230 -15.10 18.85 -11.40
C ALA A 230 -14.31 20.15 -11.14
N GLU A 231 -14.67 20.89 -10.09
CA GLU A 231 -13.99 22.13 -9.72
C GLU A 231 -12.54 21.86 -9.29
N THR A 232 -12.32 20.79 -8.54
CA THR A 232 -10.99 20.37 -8.12
C THR A 232 -10.12 19.97 -9.31
N ILE A 233 -10.68 19.22 -10.27
CA ILE A 233 -9.97 18.85 -11.51
C ILE A 233 -9.57 20.10 -12.29
N GLN A 234 -10.50 21.06 -12.45
CA GLN A 234 -10.25 22.30 -13.18
C GLN A 234 -9.11 23.11 -12.55
N VAL A 235 -9.10 23.23 -11.21
CA VAL A 235 -8.04 23.93 -10.49
C VAL A 235 -6.68 23.24 -10.64
N ILE A 236 -6.64 21.91 -10.62
CA ILE A 236 -5.41 21.16 -10.92
C ILE A 236 -4.94 21.47 -12.34
N ASP A 237 -5.82 21.38 -13.33
CA ASP A 237 -5.49 21.60 -14.74
C ASP A 237 -4.97 23.01 -15.01
N ASP A 238 -5.62 24.03 -14.45
CA ASP A 238 -5.20 25.42 -14.62
C ASP A 238 -3.88 25.72 -13.91
N THR A 239 -3.64 25.08 -12.76
CA THR A 239 -2.36 25.17 -12.06
C THR A 239 -1.25 24.54 -12.90
N LEU A 240 -1.47 23.33 -13.42
CA LEU A 240 -0.46 22.60 -14.22
C LEU A 240 -0.16 23.30 -15.55
N LYS A 241 -1.16 23.92 -16.20
CA LYS A 241 -0.99 24.66 -17.46
C LYS A 241 -0.14 25.92 -17.32
N LYS A 242 -0.12 26.55 -16.14
CA LYS A 242 0.65 27.77 -15.88
C LYS A 242 2.14 27.52 -15.60
N LEU A 243 2.53 26.26 -15.39
CA LEU A 243 3.92 25.91 -15.07
C LEU A 243 4.83 26.01 -16.29
N PRO A 244 6.12 26.35 -16.09
CA PRO A 244 7.09 26.32 -17.16
C PRO A 244 7.19 24.91 -17.75
N GLU A 245 7.31 24.77 -19.08
CA GLU A 245 7.37 23.45 -19.72
C GLU A 245 8.67 22.68 -19.42
N LYS A 246 9.73 23.40 -19.07
CA LYS A 246 11.08 22.85 -18.86
C LYS A 246 11.78 23.57 -17.72
N GLY A 247 12.73 22.86 -17.12
CA GLY A 247 13.57 23.39 -16.05
C GLY A 247 12.99 23.15 -14.66
N PRO A 248 13.69 23.60 -13.61
CA PRO A 248 13.19 23.54 -12.24
C PRO A 248 12.02 24.52 -12.03
N ILE A 249 11.04 24.11 -11.23
CA ILE A 249 9.90 24.93 -10.82
C ILE A 249 10.30 25.67 -9.53
N LYS A 250 10.22 27.01 -9.53
CA LYS A 250 10.71 27.88 -8.44
C LYS A 250 9.76 29.06 -8.20
N GLY A 251 10.01 29.81 -7.13
CA GLY A 251 9.36 31.10 -6.89
C GLY A 251 7.83 31.02 -6.89
N THR A 252 7.19 31.84 -7.72
CA THR A 252 5.71 31.89 -7.83
C THR A 252 5.11 30.56 -8.26
N ASP A 253 5.74 29.84 -9.18
CA ASP A 253 5.24 28.56 -9.69
C ASP A 253 5.31 27.49 -8.61
N LEU A 254 6.40 27.49 -7.84
CA LEU A 254 6.55 26.61 -6.68
C LEU A 254 5.48 26.89 -5.63
N ASN A 255 5.24 28.16 -5.28
CA ASN A 255 4.23 28.55 -4.31
C ASN A 255 2.82 28.17 -4.76
N MET A 256 2.52 28.30 -6.05
CA MET A 256 1.23 27.91 -6.62
C MET A 256 0.99 26.40 -6.48
N VAL A 257 1.96 25.57 -6.86
CA VAL A 257 1.83 24.10 -6.73
C VAL A 257 1.83 23.67 -5.27
N ALA A 258 2.66 24.29 -4.43
CA ALA A 258 2.67 24.05 -2.99
C ALA A 258 1.29 24.36 -2.37
N GLY A 259 0.66 25.46 -2.79
CA GLY A 259 -0.69 25.84 -2.37
C GLY A 259 -1.76 24.85 -2.82
N LEU A 260 -1.71 24.40 -4.08
CA LEU A 260 -2.60 23.35 -4.59
C LEU A 260 -2.50 22.07 -3.75
N VAL A 261 -1.28 21.57 -3.52
CA VAL A 261 -1.08 20.31 -2.81
C VAL A 261 -1.39 20.45 -1.32
N GLY A 262 -0.77 21.43 -0.64
CA GLY A 262 -0.81 21.55 0.82
C GLY A 262 -2.08 22.20 1.37
N ARG A 263 -2.82 22.99 0.59
CA ARG A 263 -4.06 23.64 1.07
C ARG A 263 -5.32 23.06 0.46
N GLN A 264 -5.33 22.81 -0.85
CA GLN A 264 -6.55 22.32 -1.51
C GLN A 264 -6.63 20.80 -1.44
N LEU A 265 -5.68 20.07 -2.03
CA LEU A 265 -5.74 18.61 -2.10
C LEU A 265 -5.58 17.94 -0.71
N ALA A 266 -4.69 18.46 0.14
CA ALA A 266 -4.50 17.96 1.51
C ALA A 266 -5.72 18.19 2.44
N ASN A 267 -6.69 19.02 2.03
CA ASN A 267 -7.92 19.28 2.76
C ASN A 267 -9.19 18.97 1.94
N MET A 268 -9.07 18.21 0.85
CA MET A 268 -10.21 17.86 0.00
C MET A 268 -11.35 17.23 0.81
N GLY A 269 -12.58 17.67 0.52
CA GLY A 269 -13.80 17.19 1.18
C GLY A 269 -13.95 17.59 2.65
N ARG A 270 -13.03 18.38 3.23
CA ARG A 270 -13.24 18.99 4.55
C ARG A 270 -14.03 20.28 4.35
N ALA A 271 -15.01 20.53 5.23
CA ALA A 271 -15.58 21.86 5.34
C ALA A 271 -14.46 22.85 5.71
N VAL A 272 -14.53 24.07 5.19
CA VAL A 272 -13.65 25.16 5.65
C VAL A 272 -14.13 25.56 7.05
N SER A 273 -13.72 24.80 8.06
CA SER A 273 -13.83 25.20 9.45
C SER A 273 -12.47 25.72 9.90
N ASP A 274 -12.42 27.01 10.23
CA ASP A 274 -11.42 27.55 11.14
C ASP A 274 -11.52 26.73 12.43
N ASP A 275 -10.60 25.81 12.65
CA ASP A 275 -10.06 25.43 13.95
C ASP A 275 -9.01 24.33 13.75
N GLN A 276 -7.77 24.66 14.13
CA GLN A 276 -6.73 23.67 14.33
C GLN A 276 -7.02 22.93 15.64
N GLU A 277 -7.80 21.86 15.58
CA GLU A 277 -7.73 20.84 16.61
C GLU A 277 -6.65 19.83 16.21
N SER A 278 -5.62 19.78 17.06
CA SER A 278 -4.56 18.79 17.06
C SER A 278 -5.14 17.38 16.93
N GLU A 279 -4.75 16.66 15.88
CA GLU A 279 -4.94 15.20 15.79
C GLU A 279 -4.24 14.60 17.02
N SER A 280 -5.04 14.13 17.99
CA SER A 280 -4.58 13.24 19.06
C SER A 280 -4.25 11.88 18.43
N ASP A 281 -3.05 11.38 18.71
CA ASP A 281 -2.59 10.04 18.37
C ASP A 281 -3.50 9.00 19.07
N ASP A 282 -4.60 8.63 18.42
CA ASP A 282 -5.35 7.42 18.74
C ASP A 282 -4.79 6.25 17.93
N GLU A 283 -4.36 5.25 18.69
CA GLU A 283 -3.75 3.97 18.35
C GLU A 283 -4.05 3.44 16.93
N ILE A 284 -3.04 3.50 16.08
CA ILE A 284 -2.93 2.68 14.87
C ILE A 284 -2.85 1.22 15.32
N SER A 285 -3.86 0.41 14.99
CA SER A 285 -3.70 -1.03 15.04
C SER A 285 -2.63 -1.45 14.03
N ASP A 286 -1.66 -2.22 14.51
CA ASP A 286 -0.35 -2.50 13.91
C ASP A 286 -0.38 -3.35 12.62
N GLU A 287 -1.49 -3.39 11.88
CA GLU A 287 -1.67 -4.25 10.71
C GLU A 287 -1.68 -3.54 9.34
N ALA A 288 -1.46 -2.22 9.28
CA ALA A 288 -1.58 -1.49 8.01
C ALA A 288 -0.57 -0.35 7.76
N LEU A 289 0.68 -0.43 8.20
CA LEU A 289 1.74 0.49 7.72
C LEU A 289 3.11 -0.19 7.56
N GLU A 290 3.24 -1.10 6.59
CA GLU A 290 4.55 -1.30 5.96
C GLU A 290 4.72 -0.27 4.83
N VAL A 291 5.13 0.94 5.21
CA VAL A 291 5.70 1.92 4.30
C VAL A 291 7.00 1.33 3.78
N VAL A 292 7.01 0.95 2.50
CA VAL A 292 8.23 0.53 1.81
C VAL A 292 9.12 1.78 1.71
N PRO A 293 10.35 1.79 2.27
CA PRO A 293 11.26 2.90 2.03
C PRO A 293 11.54 2.95 0.52
N ALA A 294 11.32 4.12 -0.07
CA ALA A 294 11.83 4.41 -1.41
C ALA A 294 13.35 4.16 -1.40
N GLU A 295 13.86 3.46 -2.39
CA GLU A 295 15.30 3.32 -2.60
C GLU A 295 15.95 4.71 -2.55
N VAL A 296 16.74 4.94 -1.51
CA VAL A 296 17.65 6.07 -1.45
C VAL A 296 18.71 5.79 -2.52
N VAL A 297 18.59 6.46 -3.65
CA VAL A 297 19.70 6.58 -4.60
C VAL A 297 20.78 7.39 -3.89
N VAL A 298 21.73 6.68 -3.27
CA VAL A 298 22.96 7.27 -2.74
C VAL A 298 23.77 7.75 -3.94
N ILE A 299 23.62 9.02 -4.29
CA ILE A 299 24.57 9.69 -5.17
C ILE A 299 25.86 9.83 -4.37
N GLN A 300 26.87 9.02 -4.69
CA GLN A 300 28.22 9.19 -4.16
C GLN A 300 28.75 10.55 -4.62
N ASN A 301 28.69 11.54 -3.74
CA ASN A 301 29.33 12.82 -3.97
C ASN A 301 30.82 12.66 -3.62
N THR A 302 31.65 12.33 -4.60
CA THR A 302 33.11 12.36 -4.45
C THR A 302 33.61 13.79 -4.49
N GLY A 303 33.38 14.54 -3.40
CA GLY A 303 33.97 15.84 -3.15
C GLY A 303 34.71 15.80 -1.82
N LYS A 304 36.04 15.79 -1.84
CA LYS A 304 36.88 15.94 -0.64
C LYS A 304 36.50 17.24 0.07
N VAL A 305 35.88 17.15 1.25
CA VAL A 305 35.70 18.28 2.16
C VAL A 305 36.85 18.26 3.15
N ALA A 306 37.66 19.32 3.15
CA ALA A 306 38.74 19.51 4.12
C ALA A 306 38.16 19.85 5.52
N PRO A 307 38.79 19.41 6.62
CA PRO A 307 38.27 19.64 7.96
C PRO A 307 38.42 21.11 8.37
N ILE A 308 37.34 21.67 8.90
CA ILE A 308 37.26 23.02 9.46
C ILE A 308 37.90 22.99 10.86
N THR A 309 38.97 23.77 11.05
CA THR A 309 39.63 23.99 12.35
C THR A 309 38.86 25.03 13.14
N TRP A 310 38.53 24.71 14.39
CA TRP A 310 37.98 25.67 15.36
C TRP A 310 39.13 26.15 16.24
N ASP A 311 39.45 27.44 16.18
CA ASP A 311 40.27 28.12 17.19
C ASP A 311 39.34 28.82 18.19
N PHE A 312 39.65 28.63 19.48
CA PHE A 312 38.96 29.23 20.62
C PHE A 312 39.18 30.74 20.73
#